data_AF-A0A816T116-F1
#
_entry.id   AF-A0A816T116-F1
#
_cell.length_a   1.000
_cell.length_b   1.000
_cell.length_c   1.000
_cell.angle_alpha   90.00
_cell.angle_beta   90.00
_cell.angle_gamma   90.00
#
_symmetry.space_group_name_H-M   'P 1'
#
loop_
_entity.id
_entity.type
_entity.pdbx_description
1 polymer ?
#
loop_
_entity_poly.entity_id
_entity_poly.type
_entity_poly.pdbx_seq_one_letter_code
_entity_poly.pdbx_strand_id
1 'polypeptide(L)'
;MLGIFLASVKRLKQEMREGQERIMEEKRMDDQAKRDKENEAAKGTRRLRHPRSQTVSSTSSSNDNIMDLATPVARPPRKLAHSGRPRIGLSEQEQENIRYHVHLTLAERIYPTTEKVLNRILANDPNFSIRSTTSLWRWMKKLGFTYKRTSKVVVPLDALFFMTARARYFTDIDEARSGDTKSFWHDETWCNKK
;
A
#
# COMPACT_ATOMS: atom_id res chain seq x y z
N MET A 1 11.67 30.92 -46.07
CA MET A 1 11.59 29.52 -45.61
C MET A 1 11.20 29.32 -44.13
N LEU A 2 11.04 30.38 -43.31
CA LEU A 2 10.63 30.23 -41.89
C LEU A 2 9.12 29.98 -41.66
N GLY A 3 8.25 30.33 -42.62
CA GLY A 3 6.79 30.22 -42.45
C GLY A 3 6.24 28.78 -42.43
N ILE A 4 6.90 27.84 -43.13
CA ILE A 4 6.45 26.45 -43.23
C ILE A 4 6.64 25.72 -41.88
N PHE A 5 7.71 26.05 -41.15
CA PHE A 5 8.02 25.42 -39.87
C PHE A 5 7.03 25.81 -38.76
N LEU A 6 6.61 27.08 -38.72
CA LEU A 6 5.65 27.58 -37.73
C LEU A 6 4.23 27.00 -37.91
N ALA A 7 3.82 26.74 -39.14
CA ALA A 7 2.53 26.09 -39.42
C ALA A 7 2.51 24.64 -38.94
N SER A 8 3.62 23.90 -39.11
CA SER A 8 3.76 22.52 -38.66
C SER A 8 3.69 22.40 -37.13
N VAL A 9 4.36 23.30 -36.40
CA VAL A 9 4.34 23.32 -34.91
C VAL A 9 2.95 23.63 -34.36
N LYS A 10 2.20 24.55 -34.99
CA LYS A 10 0.82 24.87 -34.57
C LYS A 10 -0.11 23.67 -34.76
N ARG A 11 0.03 22.94 -35.87
CA ARG A 11 -0.75 21.73 -36.14
C ARG A 11 -0.45 20.63 -35.11
N LEU A 12 0.81 20.40 -34.80
CA LEU A 12 1.22 19.40 -33.79
C LEU A 12 0.66 19.73 -32.40
N LYS A 13 0.70 21.00 -31.98
CA LYS A 13 0.12 21.43 -30.70
C LYS A 13 -1.41 21.25 -30.65
N GLN A 14 -2.09 21.47 -31.77
CA GLN A 14 -3.53 21.26 -31.87
C GLN A 14 -3.89 19.77 -31.77
N GLU A 15 -3.18 18.91 -32.50
CA GLU A 15 -3.38 17.45 -32.45
C GLU A 15 -3.10 16.88 -31.04
N MET A 16 -2.09 17.40 -30.35
CA MET A 16 -1.82 17.02 -28.95
C MET A 16 -2.93 17.46 -27.99
N ARG A 17 -3.49 18.66 -28.17
CA ARG A 17 -4.60 19.14 -27.34
C ARG A 17 -5.85 18.29 -27.54
N GLU A 18 -6.20 18.00 -28.78
CA GLU A 18 -7.33 17.13 -29.12
C GLU A 18 -7.12 15.70 -28.60
N GLY A 19 -5.89 15.17 -28.64
CA GLY A 19 -5.55 13.89 -28.04
C GLY A 19 -5.76 13.86 -26.52
N GLN A 20 -5.36 14.92 -25.82
CA GLN A 20 -5.57 15.03 -24.38
C GLN A 20 -7.05 15.13 -24.01
N GLU A 21 -7.84 15.89 -24.78
CA GLU A 21 -9.29 16.00 -24.57
C GLU A 21 -10.00 14.65 -24.75
N ARG A 22 -9.64 13.86 -25.77
CA ARG A 22 -10.19 12.51 -25.97
C ARG A 22 -9.90 11.58 -24.80
N ILE A 23 -8.67 11.60 -24.28
CA ILE A 23 -8.28 10.77 -23.12
C ILE A 23 -9.05 11.18 -21.85
N MET A 24 -9.27 12.48 -21.65
CA MET A 24 -10.06 12.95 -20.51
C MET A 24 -11.53 12.54 -20.63
N GLU A 25 -12.10 12.59 -21.83
CA GLU A 25 -13.49 12.22 -22.06
C GLU A 25 -13.72 10.71 -21.90
N GLU A 26 -12.78 9.88 -22.39
CA GLU A 26 -12.81 8.43 -22.17
C GLU A 26 -12.80 8.07 -20.68
N LYS A 27 -11.95 8.74 -19.88
CA LYS A 27 -11.95 8.55 -18.42
C LYS A 27 -13.26 8.96 -17.75
N ARG A 28 -13.91 10.04 -18.21
CA ARG A 28 -15.22 10.46 -17.68
C ARG A 28 -16.29 9.41 -17.96
N MET A 29 -16.29 8.83 -19.16
CA MET A 29 -17.22 7.77 -19.54
C MET A 29 -17.02 6.51 -18.69
N ASP A 30 -15.78 6.11 -18.45
CA ASP A 30 -15.46 4.96 -17.60
C ASP A 30 -15.88 5.18 -16.14
N ASP A 31 -15.63 6.37 -15.60
CA ASP A 31 -16.03 6.72 -14.23
C ASP A 31 -17.56 6.74 -14.09
N GLN A 32 -18.28 7.23 -15.10
CA GLN A 32 -19.73 7.23 -15.13
C GLN A 32 -20.29 5.80 -15.18
N ALA A 33 -19.76 4.95 -16.08
CA ALA A 33 -20.16 3.54 -16.18
C ALA A 33 -19.91 2.78 -14.86
N LYS A 34 -18.83 3.10 -14.14
CA LYS A 34 -18.54 2.51 -12.84
C LYS A 34 -19.55 2.93 -11.77
N ARG A 35 -19.92 4.22 -11.72
CA ARG A 35 -20.95 4.73 -10.80
C ARG A 35 -22.32 4.09 -11.07
N ASP A 36 -22.69 3.92 -12.33
CA ASP A 36 -23.96 3.29 -12.70
C ASP A 36 -24.00 1.82 -12.27
N LYS A 37 -22.89 1.10 -12.42
CA LYS A 37 -22.75 -0.28 -11.94
C LYS A 37 -22.82 -0.41 -10.41
N GLU A 38 -22.23 0.53 -9.67
CA GLU A 38 -22.32 0.57 -8.20
C GLU A 38 -23.75 0.87 -7.73
N ASN A 39 -24.46 1.77 -8.41
CA ASN A 39 -25.86 2.09 -8.13
C ASN A 39 -26.81 0.91 -8.40
N GLU A 40 -26.60 0.16 -9.47
CA GLU A 40 -27.34 -1.08 -9.76
C GLU A 40 -27.12 -2.16 -8.69
N ALA A 41 -25.86 -2.35 -8.25
CA ALA A 41 -25.53 -3.30 -7.17
C ALA A 41 -26.17 -2.92 -5.82
N ALA A 42 -26.25 -1.61 -5.52
CA ALA A 42 -26.90 -1.10 -4.32
C ALA A 42 -28.43 -1.29 -4.34
N LYS A 43 -29.07 -1.21 -5.51
CA LYS A 43 -30.51 -1.51 -5.66
C LYS A 43 -30.82 -2.99 -5.46
N GLY A 44 -29.96 -3.89 -5.93
CA GLY A 44 -30.13 -5.34 -5.78
C GLY A 44 -30.04 -5.83 -4.33
N THR A 45 -29.22 -5.19 -3.49
CA THR A 45 -29.01 -5.59 -2.08
C THR A 45 -30.07 -5.08 -1.11
N ARG A 46 -30.94 -4.14 -1.53
CA ARG A 46 -31.98 -3.56 -0.66
C ARG A 46 -33.22 -4.44 -0.49
N ARG A 47 -33.34 -5.57 -1.21
CA ARG A 47 -34.49 -6.50 -1.14
C ARG A 47 -34.35 -7.66 -0.14
N LEU A 48 -33.24 -7.79 0.60
CA LEU A 48 -32.97 -8.96 1.47
C LEU A 48 -32.67 -8.65 2.95
N ARG A 49 -32.98 -7.45 3.45
CA ARG A 49 -32.95 -7.19 4.90
C ARG A 49 -34.35 -7.25 5.49
N HIS A 50 -34.72 -8.45 5.95
CA HIS A 50 -35.75 -8.59 6.98
C HIS A 50 -35.38 -7.76 8.22
N PRO A 51 -36.35 -7.07 8.86
CA PRO A 51 -36.11 -6.36 10.11
C PRO A 51 -35.83 -7.40 11.20
N ARG A 52 -34.57 -7.51 11.62
CA ARG A 52 -34.18 -8.34 12.76
C ARG A 52 -34.65 -7.61 14.02
N SER A 53 -35.73 -8.13 14.57
CA SER A 53 -36.32 -7.85 15.89
C SER A 53 -35.30 -7.34 16.90
N GLN A 54 -35.51 -6.10 17.33
CA GLN A 54 -34.91 -5.52 18.52
C GLN A 54 -35.48 -6.24 19.76
N THR A 55 -34.67 -7.09 20.39
CA THR A 55 -34.89 -7.45 21.80
C THR A 55 -34.03 -6.53 22.64
N VAL A 56 -34.63 -5.42 23.05
CA VAL A 56 -34.13 -4.56 24.12
C VAL A 56 -34.58 -5.20 25.42
N SER A 57 -33.70 -5.95 26.08
CA SER A 57 -33.88 -6.35 27.46
C SER A 57 -33.31 -5.25 28.36
N SER A 58 -34.21 -4.34 28.72
CA SER A 58 -34.11 -3.39 29.80
C SER A 58 -33.68 -4.12 31.08
N THR A 59 -32.49 -3.81 31.61
CA THR A 59 -32.15 -4.14 32.99
C THR A 59 -32.50 -2.94 33.85
N SER A 60 -33.66 -3.04 34.48
CA SER A 60 -34.11 -2.18 35.55
C SER A 60 -33.17 -2.32 36.74
N SER A 61 -32.58 -1.19 37.13
CA SER A 61 -31.98 -0.99 38.44
C SER A 61 -33.00 -1.33 39.53
N SER A 62 -32.71 -2.33 40.35
CA SER A 62 -33.33 -2.51 41.66
C SER A 62 -32.22 -2.85 42.64
N ASN A 63 -31.98 -1.89 43.52
CA ASN A 63 -31.20 -2.06 44.74
C ASN A 63 -31.95 -3.07 45.61
N ASP A 64 -31.44 -4.28 45.73
CA ASP A 64 -31.72 -5.11 46.89
C ASP A 64 -30.42 -5.68 47.42
N ASN A 65 -30.13 -5.25 48.65
CA ASN A 65 -29.12 -5.81 49.54
C ASN A 65 -29.47 -7.28 49.80
N ILE A 66 -28.84 -8.18 49.05
CA ILE A 66 -28.76 -9.59 49.43
C ILE A 66 -27.29 -9.84 49.75
N MET A 67 -27.02 -10.03 51.05
CA MET A 67 -25.81 -10.68 51.53
C MET A 67 -25.83 -12.12 51.04
N ASP A 68 -25.41 -12.31 49.79
CA ASP A 68 -25.20 -13.62 49.24
C ASP A 68 -23.79 -14.06 49.61
N LEU A 69 -23.72 -15.18 50.32
CA LEU A 69 -22.53 -15.99 50.55
C LEU A 69 -22.05 -16.53 49.18
N ALA A 70 -21.55 -15.64 48.34
CA ALA A 70 -21.05 -15.97 47.03
C ALA A 70 -19.70 -16.70 47.22
N THR A 71 -19.73 -18.02 47.07
CA THR A 71 -18.55 -18.82 46.78
C THR A 71 -17.73 -18.07 45.73
N PRO A 72 -16.44 -17.78 45.97
CA PRO A 72 -15.65 -17.03 45.01
C PRO A 72 -15.60 -17.82 43.71
N VAL A 73 -16.36 -17.37 42.70
CA VAL A 73 -16.30 -17.92 41.35
C VAL A 73 -14.87 -17.75 40.89
N ALA A 74 -14.13 -18.85 40.83
CA ALA A 74 -12.73 -18.87 40.43
C ALA A 74 -12.63 -18.18 39.06
N ARG A 75 -12.07 -16.95 39.04
CA ARG A 75 -11.80 -16.25 37.80
C ARG A 75 -10.85 -17.15 37.00
N PRO A 76 -11.15 -17.43 35.71
CA PRO A 76 -10.24 -18.24 34.91
C PRO A 76 -8.85 -17.60 34.97
N PRO A 77 -7.79 -18.39 35.20
CA PRO A 77 -6.45 -17.85 35.29
C PRO A 77 -6.20 -17.01 34.03
N ARG A 78 -5.84 -15.74 34.23
CA ARG A 78 -5.41 -14.88 33.12
C ARG A 78 -4.29 -15.65 32.45
N LYS A 79 -4.52 -16.11 31.21
CA LYS A 79 -3.49 -16.78 30.40
C LYS A 79 -2.29 -15.85 30.41
N LEU A 80 -1.26 -16.19 31.19
CA LEU A 80 0.04 -15.54 31.11
C LEU A 80 0.39 -15.57 29.64
N ALA A 81 0.54 -14.39 29.03
CA ALA A 81 0.71 -14.24 27.60
C ALA A 81 1.76 -15.25 27.15
N HIS A 82 1.30 -16.35 26.53
CA HIS A 82 2.14 -17.50 26.26
C HIS A 82 3.37 -17.00 25.52
N SER A 83 4.52 -17.55 25.92
CA SER A 83 5.82 -17.44 25.29
C SER A 83 5.71 -17.56 23.77
N GLY A 84 5.40 -16.44 23.11
CA GLY A 84 5.31 -16.38 21.67
C GLY A 84 6.71 -16.54 21.10
N ARG A 85 6.79 -17.12 19.90
CA ARG A 85 8.05 -17.18 19.13
C ARG A 85 8.71 -15.79 19.17
N PRO A 86 10.02 -15.70 19.48
CA PRO A 86 10.72 -14.43 19.55
C PRO A 86 10.43 -13.61 18.29
N ARG A 87 10.04 -12.36 18.47
CA ARG A 87 9.80 -11.44 17.36
C ARG A 87 11.15 -11.19 16.70
N ILE A 88 11.36 -11.74 15.51
CA ILE A 88 12.51 -11.38 14.66
C ILE A 88 12.44 -9.87 14.48
N GLY A 89 13.43 -9.14 15.00
CA GLY A 89 13.63 -7.72 14.72
C GLY A 89 14.46 -7.59 13.45
N LEU A 90 14.03 -6.78 12.50
CA LEU A 90 14.83 -6.45 11.32
C LEU A 90 15.59 -5.16 11.58
N SER A 91 16.88 -5.17 11.22
CA SER A 91 17.66 -3.94 11.12
C SER A 91 17.08 -3.02 10.05
N GLU A 92 17.36 -1.72 10.12
CA GLU A 92 16.93 -0.76 9.11
C GLU A 92 17.46 -1.11 7.71
N GLN A 93 18.70 -1.59 7.63
CA GLN A 93 19.30 -2.07 6.40
C GLN A 93 18.53 -3.24 5.78
N GLU A 94 18.09 -4.20 6.58
CA GLU A 94 17.27 -5.32 6.09
C GLU A 94 15.89 -4.86 5.63
N GLN A 95 15.30 -3.87 6.30
CA GLN A 95 14.03 -3.28 5.90
C GLN A 95 14.14 -2.57 4.54
N GLU A 96 15.22 -1.81 4.33
CA GLU A 96 15.47 -1.14 3.06
C GLU A 96 15.83 -2.16 1.96
N ASN A 97 16.53 -3.25 2.30
CA ASN A 97 16.82 -4.33 1.37
C ASN A 97 15.53 -5.00 0.85
N ILE A 98 14.52 -5.20 1.71
CA ILE A 98 13.19 -5.68 1.28
C ILE A 98 12.57 -4.73 0.26
N ARG A 99 12.57 -3.41 0.54
CA ARG A 99 12.00 -2.40 -0.35
C ARG A 99 12.73 -2.38 -1.69
N TYR A 100 14.05 -2.37 -1.66
CA TYR A 100 14.90 -2.42 -2.85
C TYR A 100 14.52 -3.60 -3.75
N HIS A 101 14.42 -4.81 -3.20
CA HIS A 101 14.09 -6.00 -3.99
C HIS A 101 12.67 -6.00 -4.55
N VAL A 102 11.69 -5.43 -3.86
CA VAL A 102 10.34 -5.24 -4.41
C VAL A 102 10.38 -4.31 -5.63
N HIS A 103 11.05 -3.16 -5.49
CA HIS A 103 11.16 -2.16 -6.56
C HIS A 103 11.97 -2.67 -7.75
N LEU A 104 13.03 -3.44 -7.49
CA LEU A 104 13.84 -4.07 -8.54
C LEU A 104 13.02 -5.05 -9.37
N THR A 105 12.22 -5.91 -8.72
CA THR A 105 11.34 -6.84 -9.44
C THR A 105 10.25 -6.12 -10.24
N LEU A 106 9.73 -4.99 -9.74
CA LEU A 106 8.81 -4.14 -10.50
C LEU A 106 9.48 -3.50 -11.71
N ALA A 107 10.72 -3.02 -11.58
CA ALA A 107 11.48 -2.41 -12.66
C ALA A 107 11.73 -3.39 -13.81
N GLU A 108 11.92 -4.67 -13.49
CA GLU A 108 12.03 -5.77 -14.46
C GLU A 108 10.70 -6.16 -15.12
N ARG A 109 9.62 -5.45 -14.82
CA ARG A 109 8.25 -5.74 -15.29
C ARG A 109 7.74 -7.12 -14.86
N ILE A 110 8.25 -7.64 -13.73
CA ILE A 110 7.80 -8.88 -13.12
C ILE A 110 6.90 -8.55 -11.93
N TYR A 111 5.81 -9.30 -11.74
CA TYR A 111 4.97 -9.14 -10.54
C TYR A 111 5.72 -9.59 -9.27
N PRO A 112 5.95 -8.70 -8.29
CA PRO A 112 6.75 -8.98 -7.10
C PRO A 112 5.96 -9.78 -6.06
N THR A 113 5.65 -11.05 -6.30
CA THR A 113 5.04 -11.88 -5.26
C THR A 113 5.98 -12.02 -4.06
N THR A 114 5.44 -12.16 -2.84
CA THR A 114 6.27 -12.28 -1.64
C THR A 114 7.27 -13.42 -1.71
N GLU A 115 6.91 -14.53 -2.37
CA GLU A 115 7.81 -15.64 -2.64
C GLU A 115 8.95 -15.27 -3.58
N LYS A 116 8.67 -14.59 -4.70
CA LYS A 116 9.72 -14.14 -5.64
C LYS A 116 10.69 -13.17 -4.98
N VAL A 117 10.16 -12.24 -4.18
CA VAL A 117 10.97 -11.29 -3.42
C VAL A 117 11.85 -12.03 -2.41
N LEU A 118 11.30 -12.98 -1.66
CA LEU A 118 12.08 -13.78 -0.71
C LEU A 118 13.19 -14.57 -1.40
N ASN A 119 12.87 -15.31 -2.46
CA ASN A 119 13.84 -16.11 -3.19
C ASN A 119 14.97 -15.25 -3.76
N ARG A 120 14.64 -14.05 -4.22
CA ARG A 120 15.64 -13.10 -4.72
C ARG A 120 16.54 -12.55 -3.61
N ILE A 121 15.95 -12.18 -2.47
CA ILE A 121 16.73 -11.72 -1.30
C ILE A 121 17.67 -12.84 -0.87
N LEU A 122 17.18 -14.08 -0.74
CA LEU A 122 17.99 -15.22 -0.30
C LEU A 122 19.06 -15.64 -1.31
N ALA A 123 18.85 -15.38 -2.61
CA ALA A 123 19.86 -15.61 -3.64
C ALA A 123 21.03 -14.60 -3.52
N ASN A 124 20.74 -13.35 -3.14
CA ASN A 124 21.76 -12.31 -2.99
C ASN A 124 22.40 -12.30 -1.59
N ASP A 125 21.61 -12.54 -0.55
CA ASP A 125 22.02 -12.63 0.85
C ASP A 125 21.50 -13.94 1.46
N PRO A 126 22.31 -15.01 1.38
CA PRO A 126 21.97 -16.29 1.99
C PRO A 126 21.90 -16.26 3.51
N ASN A 127 22.24 -15.16 4.19
CA ASN A 127 22.22 -15.03 5.65
C ASN A 127 21.05 -14.19 6.18
N PHE A 128 20.16 -13.71 5.30
CA PHE A 128 19.02 -12.88 5.66
C PHE A 128 18.17 -13.47 6.80
N SER A 129 17.77 -12.62 7.74
CA SER A 129 17.08 -13.03 8.99
C SER A 129 15.73 -13.71 8.76
N ILE A 130 15.06 -13.42 7.65
CA ILE A 130 13.75 -14.00 7.33
C ILE A 130 13.88 -15.13 6.31
N ARG A 131 13.45 -16.33 6.70
CA ARG A 131 13.44 -17.52 5.82
C ARG A 131 12.05 -17.97 5.36
N SER A 132 10.99 -17.41 5.93
CA SER A 132 9.61 -17.80 5.60
C SER A 132 8.91 -16.69 4.83
N THR A 133 8.19 -17.09 3.77
CA THR A 133 7.30 -16.22 2.99
C THR A 133 6.26 -15.52 3.89
N THR A 134 5.71 -16.24 4.85
CA THR A 134 4.72 -15.70 5.79
C THR A 134 5.32 -14.64 6.72
N SER A 135 6.56 -14.84 7.18
CA SER A 135 7.29 -13.86 7.99
C SER A 135 7.62 -12.61 7.18
N LEU A 136 8.06 -12.78 5.93
CA LEU A 136 8.33 -11.65 5.04
C LEU A 136 7.05 -10.86 4.78
N TRP A 137 5.93 -11.53 4.47
CA TRP A 137 4.63 -10.90 4.28
C TRP A 137 4.20 -10.04 5.48
N ARG A 138 4.39 -10.54 6.71
CA ARG A 138 4.09 -9.79 7.94
C ARG A 138 4.96 -8.54 8.04
N TRP A 139 6.25 -8.65 7.70
CA TRP A 139 7.18 -7.54 7.73
C TRP A 139 6.88 -6.50 6.65
N MET A 140 6.61 -6.93 5.43
CA MET A 140 6.18 -6.04 4.34
C MET A 140 4.92 -5.26 4.74
N LYS A 141 3.93 -5.89 5.38
CA LYS A 141 2.78 -5.16 5.93
C LYS A 141 3.17 -4.10 6.96
N LYS A 142 4.10 -4.41 7.86
CA LYS A 142 4.62 -3.43 8.83
C LYS A 142 5.37 -2.28 8.17
N LEU A 143 6.07 -2.55 7.06
CA LEU A 143 6.77 -1.54 6.28
C LEU A 143 5.85 -0.62 5.47
N GLY A 144 4.53 -0.88 5.47
CA GLY A 144 3.54 -0.07 4.77
C GLY A 144 3.09 -0.64 3.42
N PHE A 145 3.55 -1.83 3.01
CA PHE A 145 3.10 -2.41 1.75
C PHE A 145 1.60 -2.77 1.80
N THR A 146 0.89 -2.32 0.78
CA THR A 146 -0.51 -2.66 0.52
C THR A 146 -0.57 -3.80 -0.49
N TYR A 147 -1.37 -4.82 -0.20
CA TYR A 147 -1.50 -5.98 -1.09
C TYR A 147 -2.74 -5.80 -1.97
N LYS A 148 -2.52 -5.62 -3.27
CA LYS A 148 -3.61 -5.56 -4.25
C LYS A 148 -3.72 -6.89 -4.98
N ARG A 149 -4.95 -7.38 -5.11
CA ARG A 149 -5.24 -8.56 -5.91
C ARG A 149 -5.36 -8.14 -7.37
N THR A 150 -4.45 -8.62 -8.20
CA THR A 150 -4.55 -8.56 -9.67
C THR A 150 -5.31 -9.78 -10.16
N SER A 151 -5.70 -9.82 -11.44
CA SER A 151 -6.36 -10.97 -12.07
C SER A 151 -5.62 -12.30 -11.86
N LYS A 152 -4.28 -12.27 -11.85
CA LYS A 152 -3.43 -13.47 -11.74
C LYS A 152 -2.88 -13.70 -10.33
N VAL A 153 -2.43 -12.65 -9.65
CA VAL A 153 -1.62 -12.75 -8.43
C VAL A 153 -1.87 -11.59 -7.48
N VAL A 154 -1.57 -11.80 -6.19
CA VAL A 154 -1.57 -10.73 -5.18
C VAL A 154 -0.20 -10.07 -5.15
N VAL A 155 -0.18 -8.76 -5.32
CA VAL A 155 1.04 -7.97 -5.48
C VAL A 155 1.18 -6.98 -4.32
N PRO A 156 2.31 -6.98 -3.59
CA PRO A 156 2.67 -5.90 -2.69
C PRO A 156 3.01 -4.66 -3.50
N LEU A 157 2.30 -3.59 -3.21
CA LEU A 157 2.56 -2.26 -3.72
C LEU A 157 2.90 -1.37 -2.53
N ASP A 158 3.88 -0.51 -2.72
CA ASP A 158 4.24 0.45 -1.67
C ASP A 158 3.02 1.30 -1.31
N ALA A 159 3.01 1.87 -0.10
CA ALA A 159 1.92 2.75 0.28
C ALA A 159 1.82 3.88 -0.75
N LEU A 160 0.61 4.23 -1.19
CA LEU A 160 0.40 5.30 -2.18
C LEU A 160 1.12 6.59 -1.75
N PHE A 161 1.19 6.84 -0.44
CA PHE A 161 1.94 7.92 0.17
C PHE A 161 3.42 7.95 -0.26
N PHE A 162 4.17 6.85 -0.14
CA PHE A 162 5.58 6.79 -0.50
C PHE A 162 5.79 6.95 -2.01
N MET A 163 4.91 6.35 -2.81
CA MET A 163 4.93 6.55 -4.26
C MET A 163 4.72 8.02 -4.63
N THR A 164 3.75 8.68 -3.98
CA THR A 164 3.43 10.09 -4.26
C THR A 164 4.56 11.00 -3.80
N ALA A 165 5.12 10.76 -2.61
CA ALA A 165 6.27 11.51 -2.09
C ALA A 165 7.50 11.37 -3.01
N ARG A 166 7.78 10.15 -3.48
CA ARG A 166 8.88 9.90 -4.42
C ARG A 166 8.66 10.55 -5.78
N ALA A 167 7.42 10.51 -6.29
CA ALA A 167 7.08 11.19 -7.54
C ALA A 167 7.29 12.71 -7.42
N ARG A 168 6.81 13.33 -6.33
CA ARG A 168 7.05 14.75 -6.04
C ARG A 168 8.54 15.08 -5.99
N TYR A 169 9.31 14.32 -5.22
CA TYR A 169 10.76 14.51 -5.13
C TYR A 169 11.46 14.50 -6.50
N PHE A 170 11.09 13.58 -7.40
CA PHE A 170 11.67 13.56 -8.74
C PHE A 170 11.22 14.73 -9.61
N THR A 171 9.95 15.15 -9.50
CA THR A 171 9.48 16.37 -10.16
C THR A 171 10.26 17.59 -9.67
N ASP A 172 10.47 17.73 -8.37
CA ASP A 172 11.23 18.84 -7.77
C ASP A 172 12.69 18.85 -8.27
N ILE A 173 13.31 17.67 -8.40
CA ILE A 173 14.66 17.52 -8.98
C ILE A 173 14.69 17.95 -10.45
N ASP A 174 13.73 17.52 -11.25
CA ASP A 174 13.70 17.82 -12.68
C ASP A 174 13.44 19.32 -12.92
N GLU A 175 12.57 19.93 -12.11
CA GLU A 175 12.38 21.39 -12.08
C GLU A 175 13.68 22.11 -11.73
N ALA A 176 14.39 21.69 -10.67
CA ALA A 176 15.67 22.28 -10.29
C ALA A 176 16.72 22.17 -11.40
N ARG A 177 16.77 21.03 -12.11
CA ARG A 177 17.68 20.83 -13.26
C ARG A 177 17.34 21.71 -14.45
N SER A 178 16.05 21.97 -14.69
CA SER A 178 15.60 22.82 -15.80
C SER A 178 15.97 24.29 -15.64
N GLY A 179 16.15 24.75 -14.39
CA GLY A 179 16.51 26.13 -14.04
C GLY A 179 18.00 26.45 -14.08
N ASP A 180 18.82 25.65 -14.78
CA ASP A 180 20.30 25.76 -14.82
C ASP A 180 20.97 25.69 -13.42
N THR A 181 20.25 25.15 -12.43
CA THR A 181 20.75 25.02 -11.06
C THR A 181 21.64 23.78 -10.98
N LYS A 182 22.93 23.98 -10.69
CA LYS A 182 23.88 22.87 -10.50
C LYS A 182 23.54 22.12 -9.21
N SER A 183 23.11 20.87 -9.34
CA SER A 183 22.88 19.97 -8.21
C SER A 183 24.20 19.29 -7.79
N PHE A 184 24.59 19.43 -6.53
CA PHE A 184 25.69 18.69 -5.94
C PHE A 184 25.14 17.60 -5.02
N TRP A 185 25.56 16.36 -5.25
CA TRP A 185 25.19 15.24 -4.39
C TRP A 185 26.23 15.16 -3.28
N HIS A 186 25.78 15.35 -2.04
CA HIS A 186 26.59 15.09 -0.86
C HIS A 186 26.22 13.69 -0.35
N ASP A 187 27.12 12.73 -0.57
CA ASP A 187 27.00 11.40 0.03
C ASP A 187 28.09 11.28 1.11
N GLU A 188 27.69 11.00 2.34
CA GLU A 188 28.62 10.78 3.44
C GLU A 188 29.09 9.34 3.39
N THR A 189 30.28 9.13 2.84
CA THR A 189 30.95 7.84 2.90
C THR A 189 31.76 7.76 4.19
N TRP A 190 31.39 6.84 5.08
CA TRP A 190 32.11 6.60 6.32
C TRP A 190 33.51 6.05 6.01
N CYS A 191 34.54 6.88 6.19
CA CYS A 191 35.93 6.45 6.09
C CYS A 191 36.35 5.77 7.41
N ASN A 192 36.38 4.45 7.44
CA ASN A 192 37.01 3.73 8.56
C ASN A 192 38.51 4.06 8.60
N LYS A 193 38.99 4.59 9.73
CA LYS A 193 40.42 4.76 9.98
C LYS A 193 41.07 3.38 10.07
N LYS A 194 42.06 3.13 9.21
CA LYS A 194 42.95 1.96 9.29
C LYS A 194 44.00 2.16 10.37
#